data_AF-A0A6G3PHA9-F1
#
_entry.id   AF-A0A6G3PHA9-F1
#
_cell.length_a   1.000
_cell.length_b   1.000
_cell.length_c   1.000
_cell.angle_alpha   90.00
_cell.angle_beta   90.00
_cell.angle_gamma   90.00
#
_symmetry.space_group_name_H-M   'P 1'
#
loop_
_entity.id
_entity.type
_entity.pdbx_description
1 polymer ?
#
loop_
_entity_poly.entity_id
_entity_poly.type
_entity_poly.pdbx_seq_one_letter_code
_entity_poly.pdbx_strand_id
1 'polypeptide(L)'
;MTRAAVPGLPSRYPIGDLLPALYADDDLAQRFTAGLDTVLAPVLSTLDNLPAYVDPALAPADFLPWLASWVGVEADPAWPVELRRAVVARAVELHRWRGTRRGLVERLRLCCGVHAE
;
A
#
# COMPACT_ATOMS: atom_id res chain seq x y z
N MET A 1 6.07 -4.65 3.77
CA MET A 1 5.68 -4.56 5.18
C MET A 1 4.46 -5.42 5.37
N THR A 2 4.51 -6.37 6.30
CA THR A 2 3.34 -7.14 6.70
C THR A 2 2.37 -6.21 7.44
N ARG A 3 1.08 -6.24 7.08
CA ARG A 3 -0.01 -5.57 7.84
C ARG A 3 -0.30 -6.29 9.16
N ALA A 4 0.72 -6.92 9.74
CA ALA A 4 0.61 -7.77 10.90
C ALA A 4 0.67 -6.95 12.18
N ALA A 5 0.33 -7.59 13.30
CA ALA A 5 0.51 -6.99 14.61
C ALA A 5 1.97 -6.58 14.82
N VAL A 6 2.17 -5.31 15.19
CA VAL A 6 3.47 -4.79 15.60
C VAL A 6 3.45 -4.73 17.13
N PRO A 7 4.30 -5.52 17.82
CA PRO A 7 4.32 -5.53 19.28
C PRO A 7 4.53 -4.13 19.85
N GLY A 8 3.65 -3.72 20.76
CA GLY A 8 3.73 -2.42 21.44
C GLY A 8 3.35 -1.22 20.57
N LEU A 9 2.77 -1.41 19.37
CA LEU A 9 2.25 -0.31 18.57
C LEU A 9 1.06 0.35 19.28
N PRO A 10 1.15 1.64 19.68
CA PRO A 10 0.04 2.31 20.30
C PRO A 10 -1.08 2.58 19.29
N SER A 11 -2.33 2.49 19.74
CA SER A 11 -3.47 3.00 18.97
C SER A 11 -3.40 4.54 18.91
N ARG A 12 -3.59 5.11 17.72
CA ARG A 12 -3.67 6.56 17.52
C ARG A 12 -4.93 7.17 18.16
N TYR A 13 -5.96 6.35 18.34
CA TYR A 13 -7.24 6.74 18.92
C TYR A 13 -7.60 5.72 20.02
N PRO A 14 -7.02 5.85 21.24
CA PRO A 14 -7.32 4.95 22.34
C PRO A 14 -8.82 4.98 22.64
N ILE A 15 -9.47 3.81 22.65
CA ILE A 15 -10.92 3.73 22.85
C ILE A 15 -11.30 4.26 24.25
N GLY A 16 -10.46 4.00 25.25
CA GLY A 16 -10.68 4.45 26.64
C GLY A 16 -10.86 5.96 26.77
N ASP A 17 -10.14 6.74 25.96
CA ASP A 17 -10.20 8.21 25.96
C ASP A 17 -11.46 8.76 25.25
N LEU A 18 -12.13 7.90 24.47
CA LEU A 18 -13.34 8.22 23.71
C LEU A 18 -14.61 7.79 24.43
N LEU A 19 -14.49 7.18 25.62
CA LEU A 19 -15.63 6.74 26.40
C LEU A 19 -16.39 7.93 27.01
N PRO A 20 -17.72 7.82 27.22
CA PRO A 20 -18.46 8.76 28.04
C PRO A 20 -17.85 8.90 29.44
N ALA A 21 -17.99 10.08 30.06
CA ALA A 21 -17.42 10.38 31.38
C ALA A 21 -17.76 9.34 32.47
N LEU A 22 -18.93 8.70 32.40
CA LEU A 22 -19.34 7.64 33.33
C LEU A 22 -18.36 6.45 33.37
N TYR A 23 -17.69 6.16 32.25
CA TYR A 23 -16.78 5.03 32.09
C TYR A 23 -15.31 5.44 32.00
N ALA A 24 -15.02 6.74 31.90
CA ALA A 24 -13.67 7.26 31.71
C ALA A 24 -12.75 6.94 32.91
N ASP A 25 -13.29 6.99 34.12
CA ASP A 25 -12.54 6.73 35.36
C ASP A 25 -12.61 5.25 35.83
N ASP A 26 -13.28 4.36 35.08
CA ASP A 26 -13.45 2.96 35.46
C ASP A 26 -12.26 2.08 35.02
N ASP A 27 -11.56 1.44 35.98
CA ASP A 27 -10.36 0.63 35.71
C ASP A 27 -10.64 -0.54 34.76
N LEU A 28 -11.78 -1.22 34.93
CA LEU A 28 -12.12 -2.37 34.10
C LEU A 28 -12.39 -1.93 32.67
N ALA A 29 -13.16 -0.85 32.49
CA ALA A 29 -13.45 -0.27 31.19
C ALA A 29 -12.14 0.09 30.47
N GLN A 30 -11.24 0.82 31.14
CA GLN A 30 -9.95 1.24 30.57
C GLN A 30 -9.08 0.05 30.15
N ARG A 31 -8.95 -0.96 31.02
CA ARG A 31 -8.13 -2.15 30.72
C ARG A 31 -8.74 -3.02 29.63
N PHE A 32 -10.07 -3.13 29.60
CA PHE A 32 -10.78 -3.85 28.56
C PHE A 32 -10.58 -3.18 27.20
N THR A 33 -10.76 -1.85 27.12
CA THR A 33 -10.56 -1.09 25.89
C THR A 33 -9.11 -1.07 25.43
N ALA A 34 -8.13 -1.02 26.34
CA ALA A 34 -6.71 -1.12 25.99
C ALA A 34 -6.36 -2.45 25.30
N GLY A 35 -7.02 -3.55 25.68
CA GLY A 35 -6.89 -4.83 24.99
C GLY A 35 -7.41 -4.77 23.55
N LEU A 36 -8.54 -4.09 23.32
CA LEU A 36 -9.09 -3.88 21.98
C LEU A 36 -8.22 -2.94 21.14
N ASP A 37 -7.65 -1.89 21.75
CA ASP A 37 -6.71 -0.96 21.11
C ASP A 37 -5.49 -1.71 20.55
N THR A 38 -4.98 -2.70 21.28
CA THR A 38 -3.87 -3.54 20.82
C THR A 38 -4.23 -4.32 19.55
N VAL A 39 -5.47 -4.80 19.45
CA VAL A 39 -5.96 -5.55 18.27
C VAL A 39 -6.20 -4.62 17.08
N LEU A 40 -6.70 -3.40 17.32
CA LEU A 40 -7.05 -2.45 16.26
C LEU A 40 -5.88 -1.59 15.77
N ALA A 41 -4.83 -1.41 16.58
CA ALA A 41 -3.68 -0.57 16.22
C ALA A 41 -3.07 -0.86 14.83
N PRO A 42 -2.88 -2.12 14.40
CA PRO A 42 -2.37 -2.42 13.05
C PRO A 42 -3.31 -2.00 11.92
N VAL A 43 -4.63 -2.07 12.16
CA VAL A 43 -5.66 -1.64 11.20
C VAL A 43 -5.61 -0.12 11.06
N LEU A 44 -5.63 0.61 12.17
CA LEU A 44 -5.54 2.07 12.18
C LEU A 44 -4.24 2.55 11.53
N SER A 45 -3.11 1.92 11.84
CA SER A 45 -1.82 2.21 11.21
C SER A 45 -1.86 1.97 9.70
N THR A 46 -2.52 0.90 9.23
CA THR A 46 -2.68 0.65 7.79
C THR A 46 -3.52 1.74 7.14
N LEU A 47 -4.61 2.19 7.79
CA LEU A 47 -5.47 3.25 7.28
C LEU A 47 -4.78 4.62 7.26
N ASP A 48 -4.04 4.96 8.32
CA ASP A 48 -3.25 6.19 8.41
C ASP A 48 -2.17 6.25 7.31
N ASN A 49 -1.70 5.08 6.83
CA ASN A 49 -0.74 4.93 5.75
C ASN A 49 -1.37 4.54 4.41
N LEU A 50 -2.70 4.63 4.26
CA LEU A 50 -3.39 4.26 3.03
C LEU A 50 -2.83 4.94 1.76
N PRO A 51 -2.42 6.23 1.78
CA PRO A 51 -1.81 6.86 0.61
C PRO A 51 -0.57 6.12 0.08
N ALA A 52 0.21 5.47 0.94
CA ALA A 52 1.38 4.70 0.51
C ALA A 52 1.00 3.47 -0.32
N TYR A 53 -0.22 2.94 -0.18
CA TYR A 53 -0.70 1.79 -0.94
C TYR A 53 -1.06 2.13 -2.40
N VAL A 54 -1.35 3.40 -2.69
CA VAL A 54 -1.69 3.85 -4.06
C VAL A 54 -0.52 4.51 -4.79
N ASP A 55 0.61 4.72 -4.10
CA ASP A 55 1.87 5.11 -4.71
C ASP A 55 2.69 3.86 -5.08
N PRO A 56 2.93 3.56 -6.37
CA PRO A 56 3.71 2.41 -6.78
C PRO A 56 5.15 2.40 -6.25
N ALA A 57 5.73 3.53 -5.84
CA ALA A 57 7.06 3.57 -5.22
C ALA A 57 7.04 3.07 -3.76
N LEU A 58 5.94 3.28 -3.04
CA LEU A 58 5.83 3.01 -1.61
C LEU A 58 5.02 1.76 -1.28
N ALA A 59 4.10 1.36 -2.17
CA ALA A 59 3.15 0.29 -1.92
C ALA A 59 3.88 -1.01 -1.53
N PRO A 60 3.36 -1.81 -0.58
CA PRO A 60 3.93 -3.12 -0.30
C PRO A 60 3.97 -4.02 -1.55
N ALA A 61 5.02 -4.84 -1.68
CA ALA A 61 5.27 -5.63 -2.89
C ALA A 61 4.15 -6.65 -3.20
N ASP A 62 3.48 -7.15 -2.16
CA ASP A 62 2.30 -8.02 -2.21
C ASP A 62 1.04 -7.30 -2.69
N PHE A 63 0.99 -5.96 -2.57
CA PHE A 63 -0.14 -5.14 -3.01
C PHE A 63 0.00 -4.64 -4.46
N LEU A 64 1.23 -4.58 -4.97
CA LEU A 64 1.52 -4.14 -6.34
C LEU A 64 0.67 -4.85 -7.42
N PRO A 65 0.41 -6.17 -7.38
CA PRO A 65 -0.43 -6.83 -8.38
C PRO A 65 -1.86 -6.29 -8.40
N TRP A 66 -2.42 -6.00 -7.23
CA TRP A 66 -3.76 -5.41 -7.14
C TRP A 66 -3.77 -3.98 -7.67
N LEU A 67 -2.77 -3.16 -7.32
CA LEU A 67 -2.63 -1.82 -7.88
C LEU A 67 -2.40 -1.84 -9.40
N ALA A 68 -1.65 -2.81 -9.91
CA ALA A 68 -1.41 -2.99 -11.34
C ALA A 68 -2.71 -3.28 -12.10
N SER A 69 -3.63 -4.05 -11.51
CA SER A 69 -4.94 -4.33 -12.10
C SER A 69 -5.78 -3.08 -12.34
N TRP A 70 -5.65 -2.06 -11.48
CA TRP A 70 -6.38 -0.79 -11.63
C TRP A 70 -5.96 -0.01 -12.86
N VAL A 71 -4.67 -0.10 -13.22
CA VAL A 71 -4.09 0.60 -14.36
C VAL A 71 -3.94 -0.30 -15.60
N GLY A 72 -4.57 -1.48 -15.60
CA GLY A 72 -4.55 -2.41 -16.73
C GLY A 72 -3.14 -2.93 -17.06
N VAL A 73 -2.32 -3.17 -16.05
CA VAL A 73 -1.00 -3.79 -16.18
C VAL A 73 -1.05 -5.21 -15.65
N GLU A 74 -0.69 -6.18 -16.49
CA GLU A 74 -0.35 -7.53 -16.07
C GLU A 74 1.15 -7.59 -15.79
N ALA A 75 1.52 -7.41 -14.52
CA ALA A 75 2.92 -7.48 -14.09
C ALA A 75 3.32 -8.95 -13.89
N ASP A 76 4.29 -9.42 -14.66
CA ASP A 76 4.83 -10.77 -14.52
C ASP A 76 5.45 -10.96 -13.11
N PRO A 77 5.01 -11.96 -12.33
CA PRO A 77 5.58 -12.26 -11.02
C PRO A 77 7.09 -12.54 -11.03
N ALA A 78 7.64 -12.98 -12.18
CA ALA A 78 9.07 -13.23 -12.35
C ALA A 78 9.89 -11.94 -12.46
N TRP A 79 9.26 -10.78 -12.71
CA TRP A 79 9.97 -9.51 -12.80
C TRP A 79 10.49 -9.05 -11.42
N PRO A 80 11.69 -8.43 -11.38
CA PRO A 80 12.16 -7.70 -10.21
C PRO A 80 11.08 -6.71 -9.71
N VAL A 81 10.98 -6.54 -8.40
CA VAL A 81 9.93 -5.68 -7.82
C VAL A 81 10.06 -4.24 -8.31
N GLU A 82 11.27 -3.77 -8.52
CA GLU A 82 11.61 -2.43 -9.03
C GLU A 82 11.05 -2.23 -10.43
N LEU A 83 11.16 -3.24 -11.30
CA LEU A 83 10.58 -3.20 -12.64
C LEU A 83 9.05 -3.17 -12.57
N ARG A 84 8.44 -4.02 -11.72
CA ARG A 84 6.99 -4.02 -11.52
C ARG A 84 6.49 -2.65 -11.05
N ARG A 85 7.16 -2.02 -10.09
CA ARG A 85 6.86 -0.65 -9.63
C ARG A 85 6.95 0.36 -10.77
N ALA A 86 8.04 0.32 -11.55
CA ALA A 86 8.25 1.28 -12.64
C ALA A 86 7.21 1.14 -13.75
N VAL A 87 6.82 -0.08 -14.11
CA VAL A 87 5.76 -0.33 -15.11
C VAL A 87 4.41 0.17 -14.62
N VAL A 88 4.03 -0.11 -13.36
CA VAL A 88 2.77 0.38 -12.78
C VAL A 88 2.76 1.91 -12.70
N ALA A 89 3.85 2.53 -12.25
CA ALA A 89 3.97 3.99 -12.17
C ALA A 89 3.83 4.68 -13.54
N ARG A 90 4.37 4.07 -14.60
CA ARG A 90 4.33 4.62 -15.97
C ARG A 90 3.16 4.11 -16.79
N ALA A 91 2.28 3.28 -16.24
CA ALA A 91 1.23 2.57 -16.97
C ALA A 91 0.38 3.51 -17.84
N VAL A 92 -0.11 4.62 -17.24
CA VAL A 92 -0.96 5.59 -17.95
C VAL A 92 -0.23 6.23 -19.13
N GLU A 93 1.02 6.63 -18.96
CA GLU A 93 1.83 7.18 -20.05
C GLU A 93 2.06 6.14 -21.16
N LEU A 94 2.43 4.91 -20.76
CA LEU A 94 2.68 3.81 -21.68
C LEU A 94 1.44 3.39 -22.47
N HIS A 95 0.25 3.49 -21.87
CA HIS A 95 -1.02 3.23 -22.54
C HIS A 95 -1.37 4.33 -23.56
N ARG A 96 -1.08 5.60 -23.25
CA ARG A 96 -1.31 6.72 -24.19
C ARG A 96 -0.57 6.55 -25.51
N TRP A 97 0.63 5.96 -25.49
CA TRP A 97 1.46 5.77 -26.68
C TRP A 97 1.35 4.36 -27.29
N ARG A 98 0.42 3.53 -26.81
CA ARG A 98 0.29 2.15 -27.27
C ARG A 98 0.06 2.09 -28.79
N GLY A 99 0.80 1.22 -29.47
CA GLY A 99 0.71 1.07 -30.93
C GLY A 99 1.52 2.09 -31.74
N THR A 100 2.26 3.00 -31.08
CA THR A 100 3.16 3.96 -31.76
C THR A 100 4.62 3.52 -31.68
N ARG A 101 5.48 4.03 -32.57
CA ARG A 101 6.95 3.85 -32.48
C ARG A 101 7.48 4.24 -31.09
N ARG A 102 7.07 5.42 -30.60
CA ARG A 102 7.45 5.90 -29.26
C ARG A 102 7.06 4.90 -28.17
N GLY A 103 5.82 4.42 -28.19
CA GLY A 103 5.34 3.46 -27.19
C GLY A 103 6.10 2.14 -27.21
N LEU A 104 6.47 1.64 -28.40
CA LEU A 104 7.26 0.43 -28.55
C LEU A 104 8.69 0.61 -28.00
N VAL A 105 9.36 1.70 -28.39
CA VAL A 105 10.72 2.04 -27.93
C VAL A 105 10.75 2.19 -26.40
N GLU A 106 9.81 2.93 -25.81
CA GLU A 106 9.73 3.11 -24.35
C GLU A 106 9.49 1.79 -23.61
N ARG A 107 8.68 0.89 -24.19
CA ARG A 107 8.40 -0.41 -23.57
C ARG A 107 9.59 -1.36 -23.64
N LEU A 108 10.29 -1.39 -24.76
CA LEU A 108 11.54 -2.16 -24.91
C LEU A 108 12.61 -1.65 -23.94
N ARG A 109 12.76 -0.33 -23.82
CA ARG A 109 13.69 0.28 -22.86
C ARG A 109 13.33 -0.10 -21.42
N LEU A 110 12.06 0.00 -21.05
CA LEU A 110 11.63 -0.23 -19.68
C LEU A 110 11.69 -1.71 -19.29
N CYS A 111 11.13 -2.60 -20.10
CA CYS A 111 10.97 -4.02 -19.75
C CYS A 111 12.19 -4.87 -20.08
N CYS A 112 12.94 -4.51 -21.12
CA CYS A 112 14.05 -5.31 -21.63
C CYS A 112 15.42 -4.61 -21.49
N GLY A 113 15.45 -3.33 -21.10
CA GLY A 113 16.69 -2.56 -21.00
C GLY A 113 17.37 -2.28 -22.34
N VAL A 114 16.65 -2.46 -23.47
CA VAL A 114 17.21 -2.28 -24.81
C VAL A 114 16.74 -0.98 -25.45
N HIS A 115 17.63 -0.35 -26.21
CA HIS A 115 17.33 0.84 -27.00
C HIS A 115 17.10 0.45 -28.46
N ALA A 116 16.00 0.92 -29.03
CA ALA A 116 15.70 0.79 -30.46
C ALA A 116 15.52 2.20 -31.04
N GLU A 117 16.10 2.44 -32.22
CA GLU A 117 15.96 3.69 -32.96
C GLU A 117 14.77 3.61 -33.92
#